data_AF-A0A9Y4MZN3-F1
#
_entry.id   AF-A0A9Y4MZN3-F1
#
_cell.length_a   1.000
_cell.length_b   1.000
_cell.length_c   1.000
_cell.angle_alpha   90.00
_cell.angle_beta   90.00
_cell.angle_gamma   90.00
#
_symmetry.space_group_name_H-M   'P 1'
#
loop_
_entity.id
_entity.type
_entity.pdbx_description
1 polymer ?
#
loop_
_entity_poly.entity_id
_entity_poly.type
_entity_poly.pdbx_seq_one_letter_code
_entity_poly.pdbx_strand_id
1 'polypeptide(L)'
;MEKAMMSIVILGAIAGLTEGFGVLPDGPLNAAVDGTFMFTTSLSPTQTPFVSVVWSFEVINNIISSHAASNSSPPEYKDRITLFPSTGSLELRSLTTADSGEYSVNIIPAGEATLVGQTTLNVYEPVSNVTVDPKSADLVEFKDSVNLSCTSFGSPTSFLWLNDTSEVTASDRVQFTDGGSVMTIVNVTRFDQQQFRCRASNPASHATSEPVPISVSFGPENTNLMLSSPQEYFAEGSNIRLVCSAVSRPDALFKWFLNGNLLTDTGPELTLTNIQLSQSGNYSCQASNSKTLRHQTSQPSAITVLEKILDSSVKPSINLTVEGTSVNLTCEACGSIFTRTWKKDGSDLILDDNMMLSDNNRLLSFNPVNRKDSGEYSCNISNPVSSDEAEYNMVVN
;
A
#
# COMPACT_ATOMS: atom_id res chain seq x y z
N MET A 1 70.08 40.15 11.95
CA MET A 1 69.18 41.30 12.14
C MET A 1 67.82 40.78 11.74
N GLU A 2 66.84 40.59 12.61
CA GLU A 2 66.41 41.47 13.70
C GLU A 2 65.56 40.65 14.68
N LYS A 3 65.63 41.03 15.97
CA LYS A 3 64.98 40.34 17.09
C LYS A 3 63.47 40.61 17.05
N ALA A 4 62.66 39.56 17.21
CA ALA A 4 61.26 39.70 17.60
C ALA A 4 61.19 40.22 19.04
N MET A 5 60.75 41.46 19.20
CA MET A 5 60.51 42.09 20.50
C MET A 5 59.02 41.92 20.85
N MET A 6 58.78 41.08 21.84
CA MET A 6 57.48 40.85 22.46
C MET A 6 57.09 42.11 23.23
N SER A 7 56.10 42.85 22.73
CA SER A 7 55.44 43.92 23.49
C SER A 7 54.10 43.41 24.00
N ILE A 8 54.06 43.11 25.28
CA ILE A 8 52.84 42.87 26.06
C ILE A 8 52.13 44.23 26.18
N VAL A 9 51.01 44.39 25.50
CA VAL A 9 50.05 45.46 25.77
C VAL A 9 49.02 44.89 26.73
N ILE A 10 49.15 45.26 28.00
CA ILE A 10 48.10 45.06 29.01
C ILE A 10 46.99 46.06 28.66
N LEU A 11 45.99 45.62 27.89
CA LEU A 11 44.73 46.34 27.79
C LEU A 11 43.94 46.01 29.06
N GLY A 12 43.91 46.96 29.99
CA GLY A 12 43.03 46.89 31.16
C GLY A 12 41.59 46.74 30.70
N ALA A 13 40.96 45.61 31.03
CA ALA A 13 39.53 45.45 30.91
C ALA A 13 38.88 46.45 31.88
N ILE A 14 38.31 47.52 31.30
CA ILE A 14 37.35 48.35 32.01
C ILE A 14 36.14 47.44 32.22
N ALA A 15 35.98 46.96 33.45
CA ALA A 15 34.78 46.25 33.87
C ALA A 15 33.59 47.23 33.75
N GLY A 16 32.86 47.14 32.64
CA GLY A 16 31.50 47.62 32.57
C GLY A 16 30.65 46.70 33.44
N LEU A 17 30.12 47.23 34.53
CA LEU A 17 29.10 46.56 35.33
C LEU A 17 27.90 46.25 34.42
N THR A 18 27.67 44.98 34.11
CA THR A 18 26.35 44.50 33.69
C THR A 18 25.58 44.14 34.96
N GLU A 19 24.90 45.13 35.55
CA GLU A 19 23.91 44.88 36.60
C GLU A 19 22.73 44.14 35.96
N GLY A 20 22.48 42.89 36.38
CA GLY A 20 21.25 42.16 36.03
C GLY A 20 21.39 40.69 35.64
N PHE A 21 22.59 40.10 35.70
CA PHE A 21 22.74 38.66 35.49
C PHE A 21 22.07 37.89 36.65
N GLY A 22 20.98 37.17 36.34
CA GLY A 22 20.44 36.13 37.19
C GLY A 22 19.25 36.49 38.09
N VAL A 23 18.64 37.68 38.02
CA VAL A 23 17.42 37.99 38.82
C VAL A 23 16.17 37.31 38.25
N LEU A 24 16.04 37.25 36.91
CA LEU A 24 15.00 36.54 36.17
C LEU A 24 15.62 35.44 35.29
N PRO A 25 14.85 34.41 34.90
CA PRO A 25 15.33 33.40 33.96
C PRO A 25 15.58 33.99 32.57
N ASP A 26 16.59 33.45 31.89
CA ASP A 26 16.92 33.83 30.53
C ASP A 26 15.75 33.54 29.58
N GLY A 27 15.36 34.54 28.80
CA GLY A 27 14.27 34.45 27.83
C GLY A 27 14.74 33.91 26.45
N PRO A 28 13.80 33.72 25.51
CA PRO A 28 12.37 33.96 25.65
C PRO A 28 11.64 32.82 26.37
N LEU A 29 10.76 33.19 27.30
CA LEU A 29 9.83 32.31 27.99
C LEU A 29 8.57 32.15 27.15
N ASN A 30 7.88 31.01 27.25
CA ASN A 30 6.71 30.72 26.41
C ASN A 30 5.48 30.42 27.26
N ALA A 31 4.32 30.94 26.86
CA ALA A 31 3.04 30.67 27.48
C ALA A 31 1.92 30.53 26.44
N ALA A 32 0.75 30.07 26.89
CA ALA A 32 -0.45 29.95 26.06
C ALA A 32 -1.46 31.07 26.37
N VAL A 33 -2.23 31.48 25.36
CA VAL A 33 -3.42 32.34 25.56
C VAL A 33 -4.38 31.71 26.56
N ASP A 34 -5.07 32.55 27.34
CA ASP A 34 -5.94 32.23 28.49
C ASP A 34 -5.23 31.55 29.66
N GLY A 35 -3.93 31.28 29.53
CA GLY A 35 -3.09 30.72 30.57
C GLY A 35 -2.73 31.72 31.67
N THR A 36 -1.92 31.23 32.60
CA THR A 36 -1.28 32.02 33.65
C THR A 36 0.22 31.79 33.58
N PHE A 37 1.01 32.86 33.64
CA PHE A 37 2.46 32.80 33.66
C PHE A 37 3.01 33.38 34.95
N MET A 38 4.03 32.73 35.49
CA MET A 38 4.64 33.07 36.76
C MET A 38 6.09 33.51 36.54
N PHE A 39 6.32 34.82 36.53
CA PHE A 39 7.67 35.37 36.50
C PHE A 39 8.35 35.16 37.84
N THR A 40 9.15 34.10 37.94
CA THR A 40 9.84 33.71 39.17
C THR A 40 11.21 34.35 39.22
N THR A 41 11.48 35.04 40.32
CA THR A 41 12.79 35.63 40.61
C THR A 41 13.69 34.58 41.26
N SER A 42 15.00 34.67 41.05
CA SER A 42 15.99 33.77 41.68
C SER A 42 16.28 34.10 43.15
N LEU A 43 15.66 35.16 43.68
CA LEU A 43 15.92 35.67 45.03
C LEU A 43 15.36 34.73 46.09
N SER A 44 16.10 34.57 47.18
CA SER A 44 15.60 33.82 48.34
C SER A 44 14.44 34.57 49.02
N PRO A 45 13.37 33.88 49.43
CA PRO A 45 12.25 34.52 50.12
C PRO A 45 12.71 35.25 51.39
N THR A 46 12.31 36.50 51.55
CA THR A 46 12.63 37.32 52.73
C THR A 46 11.55 37.22 53.81
N GLN A 47 11.94 37.35 55.08
CA GLN A 47 10.98 37.37 56.21
C GLN A 47 10.15 38.66 56.23
N THR A 48 10.70 39.77 55.74
CA THR A 48 10.01 41.05 55.55
C THR A 48 10.01 41.39 54.06
N PRO A 49 8.89 41.87 53.48
CA PRO A 49 8.82 42.26 52.07
C PRO A 49 9.94 43.23 51.65
N PHE A 50 10.32 43.18 50.38
CA PHE A 50 11.25 44.16 49.81
C PHE A 50 10.71 45.60 49.94
N VAL A 51 11.62 46.58 50.03
CA VAL A 51 11.26 47.99 50.23
C VAL A 51 10.48 48.53 49.04
N SER A 52 10.92 48.16 47.83
CA SER A 52 10.23 48.44 46.58
C SER A 52 10.35 47.25 45.62
N VAL A 53 9.25 46.95 44.91
CA VAL A 53 9.23 46.04 43.75
C VAL A 53 8.43 46.70 42.65
N VAL A 54 9.04 46.90 41.50
CA VAL A 54 8.41 47.52 40.34
C VAL A 54 8.58 46.62 39.12
N TRP A 55 7.47 46.20 38.53
CA TRP A 55 7.42 45.47 37.27
C TRP A 55 6.99 46.39 36.14
N SER A 56 7.67 46.31 35.00
CA SER A 56 7.33 47.05 33.78
C SER A 56 7.31 46.14 32.55
N PHE A 57 6.48 46.52 31.58
CA PHE A 57 6.34 45.92 30.26
C PHE A 57 6.87 46.90 29.20
N GLU A 58 7.68 46.42 28.26
CA GLU A 58 8.32 47.22 27.21
C GLU A 58 9.07 48.45 27.76
N VAL A 59 9.68 48.29 28.94
CA VAL A 59 10.46 49.29 29.70
C VAL A 59 9.64 50.48 30.23
N ILE A 60 8.61 50.93 29.52
CA ILE A 60 7.88 52.18 29.80
C ILE A 60 6.53 51.97 30.48
N ASN A 61 5.90 50.79 30.33
CA ASN A 61 4.56 50.56 30.85
C ASN A 61 4.65 49.92 32.24
N ASN A 62 4.23 50.65 33.27
CA ASN A 62 4.20 50.13 34.64
C ASN A 62 3.12 49.04 34.77
N ILE A 63 3.49 47.83 35.19
CA ILE A 63 2.54 46.74 35.46
C ILE A 63 2.06 46.84 36.91
N ILE A 64 3.00 46.92 37.85
CA ILE A 64 2.73 47.08 39.28
C ILE A 64 3.92 47.73 39.98
N SER A 65 3.62 48.66 40.88
CA SER A 65 4.59 49.24 41.80
C SER A 65 4.15 48.94 43.23
N SER A 66 5.02 48.28 44.01
CA SER A 66 4.84 48.03 45.43
C SER A 66 5.88 48.79 46.23
N HIS A 67 5.45 49.61 47.19
CA HIS A 67 6.33 50.35 48.09
C HIS A 67 5.83 50.16 49.53
N ALA A 68 6.68 49.65 50.42
CA ALA A 68 6.35 49.40 51.82
C ALA A 68 4.99 48.66 52.01
N ALA A 69 4.75 47.62 51.22
CA ALA A 69 3.52 46.81 51.18
C ALA A 69 2.24 47.52 50.70
N SER A 70 2.36 48.70 50.10
CA SER A 70 1.27 49.35 49.34
C SER A 70 1.46 49.11 47.85
N ASN A 71 0.43 48.59 47.18
CA ASN A 71 0.49 48.22 45.76
C ASN A 71 -0.34 49.20 44.91
N SER A 72 0.20 49.60 43.77
CA SER A 72 -0.48 50.39 42.74
C SER A 72 -0.25 49.75 41.37
N SER A 73 -1.31 49.52 40.62
CA SER A 73 -1.27 48.97 39.25
C SER A 73 -2.26 49.72 38.35
N PRO A 74 -1.97 49.85 37.05
CA PRO A 74 -2.96 50.40 36.11
C PRO A 74 -4.22 49.52 36.01
N PRO A 75 -5.36 50.10 35.57
CA PRO A 75 -6.61 49.36 35.43
C PRO A 75 -6.56 48.15 34.51
N GLU A 76 -5.72 48.17 33.47
CA GLU A 76 -5.62 47.09 32.47
C GLU A 76 -5.03 45.78 33.01
N TYR A 77 -4.21 45.86 34.06
CA TYR A 77 -3.65 44.72 34.77
C TYR A 77 -4.43 44.38 36.04
N LYS A 78 -5.39 45.22 36.43
CA LYS A 78 -6.23 44.98 37.61
C LYS A 78 -6.97 43.66 37.43
N ASP A 79 -6.93 42.82 38.46
CA ASP A 79 -7.47 41.45 38.51
C ASP A 79 -6.72 40.39 37.66
N ARG A 80 -5.77 40.80 36.82
CA ARG A 80 -4.91 39.89 36.04
C ARG A 80 -3.59 39.56 36.72
N ILE A 81 -3.17 40.32 37.74
CA ILE A 81 -1.85 40.15 38.35
C ILE A 81 -1.89 39.77 39.83
N THR A 82 -0.85 39.10 40.31
CA THR A 82 -0.58 38.91 41.73
C THR A 82 0.92 39.04 41.98
N LEU A 83 1.31 40.01 42.81
CA LEU A 83 2.70 40.20 43.23
C LEU A 83 2.97 39.39 44.49
N PHE A 84 4.11 38.69 44.53
CA PHE A 84 4.62 37.99 45.70
C PHE A 84 5.73 38.81 46.36
N PRO A 85 5.44 39.62 47.40
CA PRO A 85 6.37 40.64 47.87
C PRO A 85 7.63 40.09 48.56
N SER A 86 7.59 38.84 49.04
CA SER A 86 8.71 38.17 49.70
C SER A 86 9.76 37.65 48.71
N THR A 87 9.38 37.42 47.45
CA THR A 87 10.29 36.96 46.38
C THR A 87 10.48 38.01 45.29
N GLY A 88 9.53 38.95 45.14
CA GLY A 88 9.51 39.91 44.03
C GLY A 88 8.93 39.32 42.73
N SER A 89 8.40 38.10 42.79
CA SER A 89 7.83 37.38 41.64
C SER A 89 6.44 37.90 41.27
N LEU A 90 6.05 37.79 39.99
CA LEU A 90 4.78 38.30 39.45
C LEU A 90 4.01 37.21 38.70
N GLU A 91 2.79 36.92 39.15
CA GLU A 91 1.83 36.11 38.39
C GLU A 91 1.02 37.02 37.47
N LEU A 92 0.87 36.62 36.21
CA LEU A 92 0.01 37.26 35.21
C LEU A 92 -0.96 36.22 34.63
N ARG A 93 -2.26 36.49 34.71
CA ARG A 93 -3.38 35.61 34.34
C ARG A 93 -4.12 36.13 33.11
N SER A 94 -4.90 35.25 32.49
CA SER A 94 -5.73 35.56 31.32
C SER A 94 -4.86 36.17 30.20
N LEU A 95 -3.80 35.47 29.84
CA LEU A 95 -2.83 35.93 28.85
C LEU A 95 -3.48 36.05 27.46
N THR A 96 -3.01 37.02 26.70
CA THR A 96 -3.37 37.31 25.31
C THR A 96 -2.09 37.45 24.49
N THR A 97 -2.19 37.40 23.17
CA THR A 97 -1.03 37.59 22.29
C THR A 97 -0.38 38.97 22.47
N ALA A 98 -1.14 39.98 22.91
CA ALA A 98 -0.66 41.32 23.21
C ALA A 98 0.21 41.42 24.48
N ASP A 99 0.17 40.41 25.36
CA ASP A 99 1.05 40.34 26.53
C ASP A 99 2.46 39.80 26.17
N SER A 100 2.72 39.52 24.89
CA SER A 100 4.06 39.14 24.42
C SER A 100 4.98 40.35 24.33
N GLY A 101 6.17 40.26 24.92
CA GLY A 101 7.13 41.36 24.92
C GLY A 101 8.16 41.26 26.04
N GLU A 102 8.90 42.36 26.24
CA GLU A 102 9.94 42.45 27.27
C GLU A 102 9.36 42.84 28.64
N TYR A 103 9.69 42.06 29.66
CA TYR A 103 9.32 42.31 31.05
C TYR A 103 10.56 42.61 31.87
N SER A 104 10.51 43.68 32.66
CA SER A 104 11.59 44.08 33.54
C SER A 104 11.10 44.19 34.99
N VAL A 105 11.95 43.83 35.94
CA VAL A 105 11.71 43.99 37.36
C VAL A 105 12.84 44.80 37.99
N ASN A 106 12.48 45.78 38.82
CA ASN A 106 13.39 46.54 39.66
C ASN A 106 13.02 46.25 41.13
N ILE A 107 13.95 45.72 41.91
CA ILE A 107 13.76 45.32 43.30
C ILE A 107 14.76 46.10 44.17
N ILE A 108 14.27 46.74 45.23
CA ILE A 108 15.10 47.42 46.22
C ILE A 108 15.00 46.65 47.55
N PRO A 109 16.01 45.83 47.90
CA PRO A 109 16.09 45.20 49.21
C PRO A 109 16.48 46.20 50.31
N ALA A 110 16.21 45.84 51.57
CA ALA A 110 16.49 46.71 52.70
C ALA A 110 18.00 46.82 52.95
N GLY A 111 18.58 47.98 52.66
CA GLY A 111 20.00 48.25 52.91
C GLY A 111 20.96 47.64 51.88
N GLU A 112 20.45 47.15 50.75
CA GLU A 112 21.25 46.57 49.66
C GLU A 112 21.09 47.39 48.36
N ALA A 113 21.92 47.07 47.37
CA ALA A 113 21.83 47.67 46.04
C ALA A 113 20.55 47.24 45.30
N THR A 114 20.08 48.08 44.39
CA THR A 114 18.96 47.76 43.50
C THR A 114 19.32 46.57 42.61
N LEU A 115 18.38 45.63 42.49
CA LEU A 115 18.48 44.48 41.61
C LEU A 115 17.55 44.68 40.43
N VAL A 116 18.08 44.46 39.23
CA VAL A 116 17.33 44.56 37.98
C VAL A 116 17.31 43.19 37.30
N GLY A 117 16.15 42.78 36.79
CA GLY A 117 16.01 41.59 35.96
C GLY A 117 15.22 41.90 34.72
N GLN A 118 15.58 41.27 33.60
CA GLN A 118 14.86 41.40 32.33
C GLN A 118 14.64 40.02 31.71
N THR A 119 13.50 39.82 31.06
CA THR A 119 13.20 38.62 30.28
C THR A 119 12.15 38.92 29.22
N THR A 120 11.96 38.02 28.26
CA THR A 120 10.93 38.15 27.22
C THR A 120 9.89 37.05 27.39
N LEU A 121 8.61 37.38 27.29
CA LEU A 121 7.52 36.41 27.25
C LEU A 121 6.93 36.39 25.84
N ASN A 122 6.77 35.19 25.27
CA ASN A 122 6.03 34.95 24.04
C ASN A 122 4.75 34.18 24.36
N VAL A 123 3.60 34.75 24.02
CA VAL A 123 2.29 34.12 24.23
C VAL A 123 1.78 33.58 22.90
N TYR A 124 1.58 32.27 22.84
CA TYR A 124 1.11 31.57 21.64
C TYR A 124 -0.34 31.15 21.79
N GLU A 125 -1.10 31.25 20.69
CA GLU A 125 -2.40 30.60 20.58
C GLU A 125 -2.22 29.07 20.44
N PRO A 126 -2.99 28.24 21.16
CA PRO A 126 -2.88 26.79 21.01
C PRO A 126 -3.16 26.31 19.59
N VAL A 127 -2.32 25.39 19.09
CA VAL A 127 -2.46 24.79 17.77
C VAL A 127 -3.75 23.95 17.73
N SER A 128 -4.58 24.17 16.72
CA SER A 128 -5.83 23.45 16.54
C SER A 128 -6.24 23.33 15.07
N ASN A 129 -7.23 22.47 14.79
CA ASN A 129 -7.76 22.22 13.45
C ASN A 129 -6.67 21.90 12.41
N VAL A 130 -5.77 20.97 12.75
CA VAL A 130 -4.71 20.54 11.84
C VAL A 130 -5.33 19.69 10.75
N THR A 131 -5.20 20.10 9.50
CA THR A 131 -5.74 19.37 8.34
C THR A 131 -4.67 19.18 7.28
N VAL A 132 -4.81 18.11 6.49
CA VAL A 132 -3.95 17.84 5.35
C VAL A 132 -4.79 17.80 4.08
N ASP A 133 -4.39 18.61 3.12
CA ASP A 133 -5.01 18.66 1.79
C ASP A 133 -4.09 18.00 0.74
N PRO A 134 -4.51 16.86 0.14
CA PRO A 134 -3.79 16.26 -0.97
C PRO A 134 -4.14 17.02 -2.26
N LYS A 135 -3.20 17.79 -2.80
CA LYS A 135 -3.41 18.61 -4.02
C LYS A 135 -3.51 17.79 -5.32
N SER A 136 -3.91 16.52 -5.26
CA SER A 136 -4.00 15.62 -6.43
C SER A 136 -4.97 14.46 -6.16
N ALA A 137 -5.97 14.28 -7.03
CA ALA A 137 -7.05 13.29 -6.82
C ALA A 137 -6.89 11.97 -7.61
N ASP A 138 -5.97 11.88 -8.56
CA ASP A 138 -5.84 10.74 -9.47
C ASP A 138 -4.37 10.48 -9.81
N LEU A 139 -3.66 9.78 -8.93
CA LEU A 139 -2.24 9.53 -9.12
C LEU A 139 -2.01 8.23 -9.89
N VAL A 140 -1.04 8.22 -10.81
CA VAL A 140 -0.57 7.05 -11.54
C VAL A 140 0.84 6.68 -11.07
N GLU A 141 1.02 5.41 -10.73
CA GLU A 141 2.27 4.86 -10.22
C GLU A 141 3.45 5.09 -11.20
N PHE A 142 4.61 5.49 -10.64
CA PHE A 142 5.86 5.85 -11.32
C PHE A 142 5.78 7.04 -12.28
N LYS A 143 4.63 7.72 -12.37
CA LYS A 143 4.42 8.85 -13.28
C LYS A 143 4.16 10.14 -12.52
N ASP A 144 3.25 10.09 -11.56
CA ASP A 144 2.76 11.29 -10.90
C ASP A 144 3.47 11.53 -9.55
N SER A 145 3.35 12.75 -9.06
CA SER A 145 3.85 13.19 -7.76
C SER A 145 2.73 13.87 -7.00
N VAL A 146 2.76 13.84 -5.67
CA VAL A 146 1.71 14.45 -4.84
C VAL A 146 2.31 15.41 -3.83
N ASN A 147 1.64 16.54 -3.66
CA ASN A 147 1.92 17.51 -2.60
C ASN A 147 0.83 17.42 -1.54
N LEU A 148 1.22 17.15 -0.30
CA LEU A 148 0.37 17.19 0.87
C LEU A 148 0.64 18.50 1.62
N SER A 149 -0.40 19.33 1.75
CA SER A 149 -0.30 20.63 2.43
C SER A 149 -0.92 20.54 3.81
N CYS A 150 -0.14 20.81 4.86
CA CYS A 150 -0.61 20.86 6.23
C CYS A 150 -1.01 22.28 6.62
N THR A 151 -2.22 22.45 7.12
CA THR A 151 -2.74 23.74 7.60
C THR A 151 -3.26 23.61 9.03
N SER A 152 -3.17 24.68 9.82
CA SER A 152 -3.65 24.69 11.22
C SER A 152 -3.89 26.13 11.71
N PHE A 153 -4.64 26.27 12.79
CA PHE A 153 -4.72 27.51 13.58
C PHE A 153 -3.62 27.55 14.65
N GLY A 154 -3.39 28.71 15.26
CA GLY A 154 -2.43 28.87 16.37
C GLY A 154 -0.97 29.07 15.96
N SER A 155 -0.71 29.48 14.70
CA SER A 155 0.61 29.87 14.18
C SER A 155 1.74 28.88 14.54
N PRO A 156 1.69 27.63 14.05
CA PRO A 156 2.72 26.64 14.33
C PRO A 156 4.11 27.12 13.85
N THR A 157 5.13 26.80 14.63
CA THR A 157 6.53 27.10 14.31
C THR A 157 7.27 25.90 13.73
N SER A 158 6.71 24.69 13.83
CA SER A 158 7.28 23.47 13.30
C SER A 158 6.22 22.46 12.87
N PHE A 159 6.58 21.66 11.87
CA PHE A 159 5.74 20.60 11.32
C PHE A 159 6.52 19.28 11.29
N LEU A 160 5.83 18.20 11.61
CA LEU A 160 6.35 16.84 11.61
C LEU A 160 5.40 15.94 10.82
N TRP A 161 5.91 15.31 9.77
CA TRP A 161 5.14 14.33 9.00
C TRP A 161 5.33 12.94 9.57
N LEU A 162 4.20 12.26 9.76
CA LEU A 162 4.11 10.94 10.34
C LEU A 162 3.46 9.99 9.33
N ASN A 163 4.00 8.79 9.24
CA ASN A 163 3.38 7.65 8.60
C ASN A 163 2.96 6.68 9.70
N ASP A 164 1.65 6.66 9.97
CA ASP A 164 1.07 6.09 11.18
C ASP A 164 1.68 6.68 12.46
N THR A 165 2.68 6.02 13.06
CA THR A 165 3.42 6.50 14.25
C THR A 165 4.87 6.89 13.95
N SER A 166 5.39 6.56 12.78
CA SER A 166 6.81 6.75 12.44
C SER A 166 7.03 8.08 11.76
N GLU A 167 8.11 8.78 12.11
CA GLU A 167 8.53 10.00 11.43
C GLU A 167 8.93 9.71 9.98
N VAL A 168 8.43 10.54 9.06
CA VAL A 168 8.83 10.50 7.66
C VAL A 168 10.09 11.34 7.50
N THR A 169 11.16 10.72 7.02
CA THR A 169 12.43 11.41 6.77
C THR A 169 12.56 11.84 5.31
N ALA A 170 13.32 12.92 5.08
CA ALA A 170 13.63 13.35 3.73
C ALA A 170 14.42 12.26 2.98
N SER A 171 14.16 12.14 1.68
CA SER A 171 14.86 11.22 0.78
C SER A 171 14.86 11.79 -0.64
N ASP A 172 15.46 11.08 -1.59
CA ASP A 172 15.42 11.49 -3.00
C ASP A 172 13.98 11.63 -3.54
N ARG A 173 13.03 10.88 -2.96
CA ARG A 173 11.60 10.91 -3.33
C ARG A 173 10.76 11.83 -2.44
N VAL A 174 11.11 11.98 -1.17
CA VAL A 174 10.30 12.70 -0.19
C VAL A 174 10.99 14.02 0.17
N GLN A 175 10.33 15.13 -0.13
CA GLN A 175 10.86 16.47 0.05
C GLN A 175 9.94 17.31 0.94
N PHE A 176 10.54 18.15 1.78
CA PHE A 176 9.82 19.08 2.65
C PHE A 176 10.10 20.51 2.21
N THR A 177 9.03 21.29 2.04
CA THR A 177 9.09 22.70 1.63
C THR A 177 8.21 23.55 2.55
N ASP A 178 8.30 24.88 2.42
CA ASP A 178 7.53 25.84 3.24
C ASP A 178 7.68 25.60 4.76
N GLY A 179 8.94 25.54 5.23
CA GLY A 179 9.24 25.27 6.65
C GLY A 179 8.81 23.89 7.15
N GLY A 180 8.50 22.96 6.24
CA GLY A 180 8.03 21.61 6.56
C GLY A 180 6.51 21.43 6.48
N SER A 181 5.75 22.51 6.24
CA SER A 181 4.28 22.46 6.15
C SER A 181 3.80 21.69 4.90
N VAL A 182 4.64 21.58 3.87
CA VAL A 182 4.34 20.86 2.62
C VAL A 182 5.29 19.69 2.43
N MET A 183 4.72 18.49 2.32
CA MET A 183 5.46 17.26 1.93
C MET A 183 5.14 16.89 0.49
N THR A 184 6.18 16.73 -0.33
CA THR A 184 6.09 16.24 -1.70
C THR A 184 6.62 14.82 -1.78
N ILE A 185 5.85 13.92 -2.39
CA ILE A 185 6.29 12.56 -2.74
C ILE A 185 6.40 12.49 -4.26
N VAL A 186 7.63 12.34 -4.76
CA VAL A 186 7.95 12.26 -6.18
C VAL A 186 7.83 10.82 -6.68
N ASN A 187 7.28 10.65 -7.89
CA ASN A 187 7.10 9.36 -8.56
C ASN A 187 6.39 8.33 -7.68
N VAL A 188 5.16 8.63 -7.25
CA VAL A 188 4.43 7.81 -6.27
C VAL A 188 4.32 6.35 -6.68
N THR A 189 4.21 5.49 -5.68
CA THR A 189 4.08 4.04 -5.78
C THR A 189 2.85 3.57 -5.02
N ARG A 190 2.38 2.35 -5.30
CA ARG A 190 1.28 1.75 -4.55
C ARG A 190 1.57 1.59 -3.05
N PHE A 191 2.84 1.60 -2.65
CA PHE A 191 3.25 1.56 -1.25
C PHE A 191 3.18 2.91 -0.55
N ASP A 192 2.95 4.00 -1.29
CA ASP A 192 2.70 5.35 -0.71
C ASP A 192 1.23 5.57 -0.38
N GLN A 193 0.34 4.58 -0.58
CA GLN A 193 -1.08 4.64 -0.19
C GLN A 193 -1.28 4.57 1.34
N GLN A 194 -0.21 4.82 2.09
CA GLN A 194 -0.20 4.86 3.54
C GLN A 194 -0.90 6.13 4.04
N GLN A 195 -1.32 6.08 5.30
CA GLN A 195 -2.10 7.12 5.95
C GLN A 195 -1.17 8.14 6.60
N PHE A 196 -0.81 9.17 5.83
CA PHE A 196 0.05 10.23 6.33
C PHE A 196 -0.71 11.15 7.30
N ARG A 197 -0.03 11.60 8.34
CA ARG A 197 -0.49 12.62 9.28
C ARG A 197 0.54 13.72 9.34
N CYS A 198 0.08 14.94 9.56
CA CYS A 198 0.91 16.07 9.92
C CYS A 198 0.65 16.44 11.39
N ARG A 199 1.73 16.60 12.16
CA ARG A 199 1.72 17.22 13.49
C ARG A 199 2.27 18.63 13.38
N ALA A 200 1.46 19.61 13.72
CA ALA A 200 1.85 21.02 13.80
C ALA A 200 2.08 21.38 15.27
N SER A 201 3.13 22.15 15.55
CA SER A 201 3.49 22.54 16.91
C SER A 201 4.01 23.96 17.02
N ASN A 202 3.72 24.58 18.15
CA ASN A 202 4.35 25.80 18.63
C ASN A 202 4.88 25.56 20.07
N PRO A 203 5.60 26.51 20.67
CA PRO A 203 6.16 26.31 22.02
C PRO A 203 5.13 26.05 23.12
N ALA A 204 3.85 26.42 22.91
CA ALA A 204 2.78 26.22 23.88
C ALA A 204 2.05 24.88 23.73
N SER A 205 1.96 24.35 22.51
CA SER A 205 1.05 23.23 22.22
C SER A 205 1.39 22.53 20.89
N HIS A 206 0.75 21.38 20.68
CA HIS A 206 0.82 20.67 19.41
C HIS A 206 -0.51 19.97 19.14
N ALA A 207 -0.81 19.78 17.86
CA ALA A 207 -1.95 18.98 17.42
C ALA A 207 -1.58 18.17 16.18
N THR A 208 -2.29 17.09 15.95
CA THR A 208 -2.07 16.17 14.83
C THR A 208 -3.34 16.04 14.02
N SER A 209 -3.19 16.03 12.70
CA SER A 209 -4.29 15.82 11.76
C SER A 209 -4.78 14.38 11.75
N GLU A 210 -6.03 14.22 11.32
CA GLU A 210 -6.55 12.94 10.89
C GLU A 210 -5.76 12.38 9.69
N PRO A 211 -5.67 11.05 9.55
CA PRO A 211 -4.93 10.43 8.46
C PRO A 211 -5.51 10.79 7.09
N VAL A 212 -4.65 11.22 6.16
CA VAL A 212 -5.03 11.45 4.76
C VAL A 212 -4.72 10.21 3.91
N PRO A 213 -5.72 9.62 3.22
CA PRO A 213 -5.46 8.53 2.29
C PRO A 213 -4.99 9.07 0.94
N ILE A 214 -3.97 8.43 0.37
CA ILE A 214 -3.55 8.65 -1.01
C ILE A 214 -4.01 7.45 -1.85
N SER A 215 -4.64 7.71 -3.00
CA SER A 215 -5.04 6.67 -3.94
C SER A 215 -4.13 6.69 -5.17
N VAL A 216 -3.36 5.62 -5.36
CA VAL A 216 -2.46 5.46 -6.51
C VAL A 216 -3.00 4.35 -7.43
N SER A 217 -3.18 4.68 -8.69
CA SER A 217 -3.56 3.74 -9.73
C SER A 217 -2.33 3.01 -10.26
N PHE A 218 -2.41 1.68 -10.34
CA PHE A 218 -1.32 0.80 -10.76
C PHE A 218 -1.85 -0.41 -11.55
N GLY A 219 -0.95 -1.13 -12.21
CA GLY A 219 -1.30 -2.30 -13.01
C GLY A 219 -1.87 -1.97 -14.40
N PRO A 220 -2.40 -2.95 -15.13
CA PRO A 220 -2.54 -4.35 -14.72
C PRO A 220 -1.20 -5.11 -14.78
N GLU A 221 -0.97 -5.98 -13.80
CA GLU A 221 0.21 -6.83 -13.66
C GLU A 221 -0.17 -8.28 -13.35
N ASN A 222 0.75 -9.21 -13.56
CA ASN A 222 0.55 -10.64 -13.28
C ASN A 222 -0.74 -11.21 -13.88
N THR A 223 -1.06 -10.82 -15.11
CA THR A 223 -2.27 -11.28 -15.81
C THR A 223 -2.20 -12.79 -16.02
N ASN A 224 -3.11 -13.51 -15.39
CA ASN A 224 -3.12 -14.96 -15.36
C ASN A 224 -4.47 -15.51 -15.80
N LEU A 225 -4.43 -16.50 -16.68
CA LEU A 225 -5.58 -17.26 -17.14
C LEU A 225 -5.58 -18.62 -16.46
N MET A 226 -6.70 -18.96 -15.81
CA MET A 226 -6.95 -20.26 -15.20
C MET A 226 -8.19 -20.90 -15.78
N LEU A 227 -8.11 -22.20 -16.04
CA LEU A 227 -9.30 -23.02 -16.25
C LEU A 227 -9.87 -23.41 -14.89
N SER A 228 -11.21 -23.40 -14.76
CA SER A 228 -11.86 -23.88 -13.54
C SER A 228 -11.68 -25.39 -13.32
N SER A 229 -11.35 -26.12 -14.38
CA SER A 229 -11.07 -27.56 -14.35
C SER A 229 -9.64 -27.83 -14.82
N PRO A 230 -8.87 -28.73 -14.19
CA PRO A 230 -7.52 -29.09 -14.62
C PRO A 230 -7.50 -29.99 -15.87
N GLN A 231 -8.65 -30.22 -16.51
CA GLN A 231 -8.76 -31.06 -17.71
C GLN A 231 -8.15 -30.37 -18.94
N GLU A 232 -7.38 -31.14 -19.71
CA GLU A 232 -6.81 -30.72 -20.99
C GLU A 232 -7.79 -30.92 -22.16
N TYR A 233 -8.69 -31.90 -22.04
CA TYR A 233 -9.65 -32.30 -23.06
C TYR A 233 -11.08 -32.16 -22.57
N PHE A 234 -11.97 -31.69 -23.44
CA PHE A 234 -13.38 -31.47 -23.15
C PHE A 234 -14.24 -32.17 -24.20
N ALA A 235 -15.34 -32.80 -23.76
CA ALA A 235 -16.29 -33.37 -24.71
C ALA A 235 -17.07 -32.26 -25.42
N GLU A 236 -17.36 -32.44 -26.70
CA GLU A 236 -18.32 -31.60 -27.41
C GLU A 236 -19.66 -31.55 -26.65
N GLY A 237 -20.23 -30.35 -26.57
CA GLY A 237 -21.45 -30.06 -25.83
C GLY A 237 -21.27 -29.88 -24.31
N SER A 238 -20.06 -30.01 -23.78
CA SER A 238 -19.77 -29.68 -22.38
C SER A 238 -19.73 -28.17 -22.12
N ASN A 239 -19.75 -27.78 -20.85
CA ASN A 239 -19.63 -26.39 -20.42
C ASN A 239 -18.25 -26.18 -19.78
N ILE A 240 -17.54 -25.13 -20.18
CA ILE A 240 -16.24 -24.76 -19.62
C ILE A 240 -16.24 -23.33 -19.10
N ARG A 241 -15.47 -23.09 -18.04
CA ARG A 241 -15.32 -21.76 -17.45
C ARG A 241 -13.85 -21.40 -17.32
N LEU A 242 -13.51 -20.24 -17.86
CA LEU A 242 -12.19 -19.64 -17.83
C LEU A 242 -12.24 -18.41 -16.93
N VAL A 243 -11.22 -18.25 -16.08
CA VAL A 243 -11.09 -17.12 -15.16
C VAL A 243 -9.80 -16.40 -15.47
N CYS A 244 -9.89 -15.11 -15.72
CA CYS A 244 -8.75 -14.22 -15.88
C CYS A 244 -8.61 -13.34 -14.63
N SER A 245 -7.39 -13.19 -14.15
CA SER A 245 -7.07 -12.32 -13.02
C SER A 245 -5.88 -11.43 -13.36
N ALA A 246 -5.83 -10.23 -12.78
CA ALA A 246 -4.71 -9.32 -12.88
C ALA A 246 -4.65 -8.43 -11.63
N VAL A 247 -3.44 -8.08 -11.20
CA VAL A 247 -3.20 -7.13 -10.11
C VAL A 247 -3.32 -5.72 -10.67
N SER A 248 -4.38 -5.00 -10.29
CA SER A 248 -4.69 -3.67 -10.83
C SER A 248 -5.49 -2.83 -9.85
N ARG A 249 -5.26 -1.52 -9.83
CA ARG A 249 -6.15 -0.52 -9.21
C ARG A 249 -6.32 0.66 -10.18
N PRO A 250 -7.55 1.06 -10.54
CA PRO A 250 -8.81 0.34 -10.31
C PRO A 250 -8.80 -1.07 -10.93
N ASP A 251 -9.83 -1.86 -10.62
CA ASP A 251 -9.98 -3.22 -11.17
C ASP A 251 -9.84 -3.23 -12.69
N ALA A 252 -9.15 -4.26 -13.19
CA ALA A 252 -8.87 -4.36 -14.61
C ALA A 252 -10.12 -4.69 -15.43
N LEU A 253 -10.18 -4.16 -16.64
CA LEU A 253 -11.15 -4.56 -17.66
C LEU A 253 -10.54 -5.66 -18.53
N PHE A 254 -11.32 -6.71 -18.80
CA PHE A 254 -10.84 -7.90 -19.50
C PHE A 254 -11.51 -8.09 -20.86
N LYS A 255 -10.70 -8.48 -21.85
CA LYS A 255 -11.12 -8.94 -23.18
C LYS A 255 -10.57 -10.33 -23.45
N TRP A 256 -11.35 -11.15 -24.16
CA TRP A 256 -11.01 -12.53 -24.44
C TRP A 256 -10.61 -12.74 -25.91
N PHE A 257 -9.70 -13.68 -26.14
CA PHE A 257 -9.20 -14.02 -27.46
C PHE A 257 -9.16 -15.53 -27.66
N LEU A 258 -9.52 -15.97 -28.87
CA LEU A 258 -9.36 -17.35 -29.34
C LEU A 258 -8.45 -17.34 -30.57
N ASN A 259 -7.30 -18.01 -30.48
CA ASN A 259 -6.30 -18.05 -31.56
C ASN A 259 -5.89 -16.65 -32.04
N GLY A 260 -5.86 -15.67 -31.11
CA GLY A 260 -5.55 -14.27 -31.40
C GLY A 260 -6.73 -13.42 -31.90
N ASN A 261 -7.88 -14.02 -32.21
CA ASN A 261 -9.08 -13.29 -32.61
C ASN A 261 -9.89 -12.84 -31.40
N LEU A 262 -10.31 -11.58 -31.39
CA LEU A 262 -11.12 -10.99 -30.31
C LEU A 262 -12.50 -11.64 -30.25
N LEU A 263 -12.88 -12.09 -29.06
CA LEU A 263 -14.23 -12.56 -28.76
C LEU A 263 -15.12 -11.39 -28.32
N THR A 264 -16.43 -11.59 -28.42
CA THR A 264 -17.43 -10.61 -27.97
C THR A 264 -17.53 -10.51 -26.45
N ASP A 265 -17.21 -11.60 -25.76
CA ASP A 265 -17.28 -11.73 -24.31
C ASP A 265 -16.20 -10.88 -23.62
N THR A 266 -16.59 -10.29 -22.49
CA THR A 266 -15.74 -9.42 -21.68
C THR A 266 -15.95 -9.69 -20.19
N GLY A 267 -15.03 -9.20 -19.37
CA GLY A 267 -15.07 -9.41 -17.92
C GLY A 267 -14.13 -10.54 -17.46
N PRO A 268 -13.98 -10.70 -16.13
CA PRO A 268 -12.97 -11.58 -15.54
C PRO A 268 -13.25 -13.07 -15.80
N GLU A 269 -14.42 -13.43 -16.32
CA GLU A 269 -14.83 -14.80 -16.54
C GLU A 269 -15.40 -14.97 -17.95
N LEU A 270 -15.02 -16.06 -18.61
CA LEU A 270 -15.59 -16.51 -19.87
C LEU A 270 -16.23 -17.88 -19.64
N THR A 271 -17.55 -17.96 -19.82
CA THR A 271 -18.29 -19.22 -19.72
C THR A 271 -18.74 -19.64 -21.11
N LEU A 272 -18.22 -20.77 -21.58
CA LEU A 272 -18.59 -21.35 -22.86
C LEU A 272 -19.54 -22.51 -22.58
N THR A 273 -20.76 -22.41 -23.09
CA THR A 273 -21.77 -23.46 -22.94
C THR A 273 -21.93 -24.23 -24.24
N ASN A 274 -22.19 -25.54 -24.15
CA ASN A 274 -22.33 -26.41 -25.32
C ASN A 274 -21.16 -26.26 -26.30
N ILE A 275 -19.92 -26.40 -25.81
CA ILE A 275 -18.72 -26.11 -26.59
C ILE A 275 -18.61 -27.01 -27.84
N GLN A 276 -18.26 -26.41 -28.97
CA GLN A 276 -18.17 -27.08 -30.27
C GLN A 276 -16.70 -27.35 -30.65
N LEU A 277 -16.47 -28.31 -31.55
CA LEU A 277 -15.11 -28.64 -32.05
C LEU A 277 -14.35 -27.42 -32.59
N SER A 278 -15.04 -26.52 -33.29
CA SER A 278 -14.49 -25.29 -33.88
C SER A 278 -14.00 -24.27 -32.84
N GLN A 279 -14.38 -24.44 -31.57
CA GLN A 279 -13.95 -23.62 -30.46
C GLN A 279 -12.69 -24.17 -29.77
N SER A 280 -12.08 -25.23 -30.32
CA SER A 280 -10.74 -25.67 -29.91
C SER A 280 -9.68 -24.64 -30.30
N GLY A 281 -8.71 -24.45 -29.42
CA GLY A 281 -7.60 -23.54 -29.69
C GLY A 281 -6.99 -22.92 -28.43
N ASN A 282 -6.16 -21.91 -28.67
CA ASN A 282 -5.46 -21.18 -27.63
C ASN A 282 -6.29 -19.99 -27.18
N TYR A 283 -6.80 -20.07 -25.95
CA TYR A 283 -7.51 -18.98 -25.30
C TYR A 283 -6.53 -18.08 -24.55
N SER A 284 -6.69 -16.77 -24.67
CA SER A 284 -5.98 -15.79 -23.85
C SER A 284 -6.91 -14.66 -23.44
N CYS A 285 -6.55 -13.99 -22.35
CA CYS A 285 -7.25 -12.79 -21.90
C CYS A 285 -6.29 -11.60 -21.83
N GLN A 286 -6.80 -10.41 -22.13
CA GLN A 286 -6.07 -9.16 -21.96
C GLN A 286 -6.72 -8.34 -20.86
N ALA A 287 -5.96 -8.04 -19.81
CA ALA A 287 -6.32 -7.09 -18.77
C ALA A 287 -5.90 -5.69 -19.19
N SER A 288 -6.71 -4.68 -18.87
CA SER A 288 -6.43 -3.27 -19.14
C SER A 288 -6.85 -2.39 -17.96
N ASN A 289 -6.11 -1.32 -17.71
CA ASN A 289 -6.43 -0.35 -16.65
C ASN A 289 -6.66 1.04 -17.27
N SER A 290 -7.81 1.62 -16.96
CA SER A 290 -8.28 2.88 -17.55
C SER A 290 -7.55 4.13 -17.04
N LYS A 291 -6.89 4.06 -15.88
CA LYS A 291 -6.12 5.17 -15.29
C LYS A 291 -4.66 5.14 -15.74
N THR A 292 -4.04 3.95 -15.72
CA THR A 292 -2.63 3.80 -16.16
C THR A 292 -2.49 3.72 -17.69
N LEU A 293 -3.60 3.45 -18.40
CA LEU A 293 -3.64 3.19 -19.85
C LEU A 293 -2.78 1.99 -20.29
N ARG A 294 -2.37 1.15 -19.34
CA ARG A 294 -1.60 -0.06 -19.60
C ARG A 294 -2.51 -1.26 -19.83
N HIS A 295 -1.99 -2.23 -20.56
CA HIS A 295 -2.62 -3.53 -20.78
C HIS A 295 -1.57 -4.64 -20.73
N GLN A 296 -2.00 -5.84 -20.35
CA GLN A 296 -1.17 -7.04 -20.34
C GLN A 296 -2.03 -8.24 -20.76
N THR A 297 -1.48 -9.08 -21.62
CA THR A 297 -2.13 -10.30 -22.09
C THR A 297 -1.57 -11.51 -21.32
N SER A 298 -2.44 -12.43 -20.92
CA SER A 298 -2.05 -13.68 -20.28
C SER A 298 -1.23 -14.57 -21.22
N GLN A 299 -0.52 -15.55 -20.64
CA GLN A 299 -0.10 -16.71 -21.43
C GLN A 299 -1.35 -17.43 -21.98
N PRO A 300 -1.29 -17.99 -23.20
CA PRO A 300 -2.40 -18.73 -23.76
C PRO A 300 -2.59 -20.07 -23.05
N SER A 301 -3.83 -20.54 -22.97
CA SER A 301 -4.19 -21.89 -22.53
C SER A 301 -4.84 -22.65 -23.68
N ALA A 302 -4.28 -23.82 -24.01
CA ALA A 302 -4.78 -24.67 -25.07
C ALA A 302 -5.99 -25.47 -24.57
N ILE A 303 -7.10 -25.39 -25.31
CA ILE A 303 -8.32 -26.14 -25.04
C ILE A 303 -8.60 -27.01 -26.26
N THR A 304 -8.71 -28.31 -26.04
CA THR A 304 -9.04 -29.27 -27.09
C THR A 304 -10.39 -29.89 -26.82
N VAL A 305 -11.32 -29.71 -27.77
CA VAL A 305 -12.65 -30.30 -27.75
C VAL A 305 -12.63 -31.57 -28.59
N LEU A 306 -13.18 -32.66 -28.04
CA LEU A 306 -13.22 -33.98 -28.67
C LEU A 306 -14.66 -34.46 -28.83
N GLU A 307 -14.92 -35.15 -29.92
CA GLU A 307 -16.15 -35.93 -30.08
C GLU A 307 -16.10 -37.15 -29.16
N LYS A 308 -17.23 -37.48 -28.53
CA LYS A 308 -17.35 -38.73 -27.78
C LYS A 308 -17.35 -39.92 -28.75
N ILE A 309 -16.82 -41.04 -28.28
CA ILE A 309 -16.85 -42.29 -29.02
C ILE A 309 -18.25 -42.90 -28.92
N LEU A 310 -18.81 -43.26 -30.08
CA LEU A 310 -20.13 -43.85 -30.22
C LEU A 310 -20.12 -44.95 -31.29
N ASP A 311 -21.10 -45.85 -31.21
CA ASP A 311 -21.41 -46.89 -32.19
C ASP A 311 -20.21 -47.79 -32.52
N SER A 312 -19.45 -48.22 -31.51
CA SER A 312 -18.37 -49.17 -31.74
C SER A 312 -18.89 -50.50 -32.29
N SER A 313 -18.15 -51.09 -33.24
CA SER A 313 -18.50 -52.38 -33.82
C SER A 313 -17.26 -53.12 -34.32
N VAL A 314 -17.29 -54.45 -34.25
CA VAL A 314 -16.30 -55.33 -34.89
C VAL A 314 -16.95 -56.05 -36.07
N LYS A 315 -16.41 -55.86 -37.27
CA LYS A 315 -16.94 -56.40 -38.53
C LYS A 315 -15.93 -57.35 -39.19
N PRO A 316 -16.30 -58.61 -39.45
CA PRO A 316 -15.43 -59.54 -40.15
C PRO A 316 -15.41 -59.25 -41.66
N SER A 317 -14.31 -59.56 -42.34
CA SER A 317 -14.21 -59.45 -43.81
C SER A 317 -15.04 -60.49 -44.56
N ILE A 318 -15.37 -61.60 -43.90
CA ILE A 318 -16.20 -62.69 -44.42
C ILE A 318 -17.16 -63.17 -43.32
N ASN A 319 -18.38 -63.55 -43.70
CA ASN A 319 -19.40 -64.00 -42.74
C ASN A 319 -19.18 -65.43 -42.22
N LEU A 320 -18.46 -66.26 -42.99
CA LEU A 320 -18.17 -67.64 -42.64
C LEU A 320 -16.66 -67.84 -42.63
N THR A 321 -16.10 -68.00 -41.45
CA THR A 321 -14.67 -68.26 -41.24
C THR A 321 -14.38 -69.75 -41.39
N VAL A 322 -13.59 -70.10 -42.42
CA VAL A 322 -13.21 -71.49 -42.73
C VAL A 322 -11.70 -71.64 -42.54
N GLU A 323 -11.28 -72.74 -41.92
CA GLU A 323 -9.87 -73.05 -41.71
C GLU A 323 -9.05 -72.94 -43.01
N GLY A 324 -7.90 -72.26 -42.96
CA GLY A 324 -7.05 -72.04 -44.14
C GLY A 324 -7.35 -70.77 -44.93
N THR A 325 -8.42 -70.03 -44.63
CA THR A 325 -8.74 -68.74 -45.28
C THR A 325 -8.09 -67.55 -44.56
N SER A 326 -7.94 -66.42 -45.25
CA SER A 326 -7.53 -65.16 -44.63
C SER A 326 -8.76 -64.37 -44.17
N VAL A 327 -8.74 -63.86 -42.94
CA VAL A 327 -9.87 -63.15 -42.31
C VAL A 327 -9.37 -61.85 -41.71
N ASN A 328 -10.13 -60.77 -41.80
CA ASN A 328 -9.87 -59.54 -41.06
C ASN A 328 -11.04 -59.21 -40.14
N LEU A 329 -10.76 -58.86 -38.89
CA LEU A 329 -11.71 -58.21 -37.99
C LEU A 329 -11.40 -56.71 -38.00
N THR A 330 -12.35 -55.92 -38.48
CA THR A 330 -12.24 -54.46 -38.52
C THR A 330 -13.02 -53.88 -37.35
N CYS A 331 -12.36 -53.12 -36.49
CA CYS A 331 -13.03 -52.42 -35.41
C CYS A 331 -13.29 -50.96 -35.80
N GLU A 332 -14.55 -50.55 -35.86
CA GLU A 332 -15.01 -49.23 -36.29
C GLU A 332 -15.74 -48.53 -35.15
N ALA A 333 -15.67 -47.19 -35.12
CA ALA A 333 -16.49 -46.34 -34.24
C ALA A 333 -16.51 -44.91 -34.81
N CYS A 334 -17.49 -44.11 -34.37
CA CYS A 334 -17.53 -42.67 -34.59
C CYS A 334 -16.80 -41.94 -33.46
N GLY A 335 -16.36 -40.69 -33.72
CA GLY A 335 -15.75 -39.82 -32.72
C GLY A 335 -14.24 -39.65 -32.83
N SER A 336 -13.65 -38.94 -31.86
CA SER A 336 -12.22 -38.62 -31.82
C SER A 336 -11.41 -39.77 -31.21
N ILE A 337 -10.97 -40.73 -32.01
CA ILE A 337 -10.32 -41.98 -31.52
C ILE A 337 -8.83 -41.77 -31.24
N PHE A 338 -8.37 -42.08 -30.02
CA PHE A 338 -6.95 -41.98 -29.63
C PHE A 338 -6.29 -43.35 -29.47
N THR A 339 -6.96 -44.29 -28.80
CA THR A 339 -6.42 -45.64 -28.57
C THR A 339 -7.40 -46.71 -29.00
N ARG A 340 -6.83 -47.85 -29.41
CA ARG A 340 -7.57 -49.05 -29.77
C ARG A 340 -6.80 -50.27 -29.29
N THR A 341 -7.48 -51.09 -28.50
CA THR A 341 -6.91 -52.28 -27.85
C THR A 341 -7.81 -53.48 -28.10
N TRP A 342 -7.20 -54.62 -28.39
CA TRP A 342 -7.92 -55.86 -28.63
C TRP A 342 -7.71 -56.82 -27.47
N LYS A 343 -8.75 -57.57 -27.16
CA LYS A 343 -8.74 -58.70 -26.25
C LYS A 343 -9.28 -59.93 -26.93
N LYS A 344 -8.84 -61.09 -26.46
CA LYS A 344 -9.40 -62.40 -26.81
C LYS A 344 -9.79 -63.12 -25.51
N ASP A 345 -11.03 -63.57 -25.44
CA ASP A 345 -11.59 -64.31 -24.30
C ASP A 345 -11.34 -63.58 -22.96
N GLY A 346 -11.56 -62.26 -22.97
CA GLY A 346 -11.40 -61.36 -21.81
C GLY A 346 -9.96 -60.97 -21.45
N SER A 347 -8.95 -61.56 -22.08
CA SER A 347 -7.52 -61.26 -21.85
C SER A 347 -6.94 -60.41 -22.97
N ASP A 348 -5.90 -59.60 -22.67
CA ASP A 348 -5.20 -58.81 -23.69
C ASP A 348 -4.74 -59.71 -24.85
N LEU A 349 -4.98 -59.26 -26.09
CA LEU A 349 -4.68 -60.05 -27.27
C LEU A 349 -3.18 -60.32 -27.36
N ILE A 350 -2.81 -61.59 -27.31
CA ILE A 350 -1.46 -62.06 -27.62
C ILE A 350 -1.43 -62.44 -29.10
N LEU A 351 -0.58 -61.78 -29.89
CA LEU A 351 -0.42 -62.08 -31.30
C LEU A 351 0.30 -63.42 -31.50
N ASP A 352 -0.32 -64.31 -32.26
CA ASP A 352 0.28 -65.54 -32.78
C ASP A 352 0.91 -65.28 -34.18
N ASP A 353 1.68 -66.23 -34.71
CA ASP A 353 2.40 -66.11 -36.00
C ASP A 353 1.47 -65.84 -37.19
N ASN A 354 0.19 -66.23 -37.08
CA ASN A 354 -0.82 -66.02 -38.12
C ASN A 354 -1.66 -64.74 -37.91
N MET A 355 -1.44 -63.98 -36.84
CA MET A 355 -2.16 -62.75 -36.51
C MET A 355 -1.31 -61.50 -36.78
N MET A 356 -1.95 -60.43 -37.25
CA MET A 356 -1.29 -59.13 -37.41
C MET A 356 -2.26 -57.98 -37.14
N LEU A 357 -1.84 -57.04 -36.28
CA LEU A 357 -2.53 -55.76 -36.13
C LEU A 357 -1.97 -54.75 -37.12
N SER A 358 -2.85 -54.03 -37.80
CA SER A 358 -2.49 -52.95 -38.71
C SER A 358 -3.46 -51.77 -38.59
N ASP A 359 -3.12 -50.66 -39.25
CA ASP A 359 -3.96 -49.45 -39.30
C ASP A 359 -4.29 -48.90 -37.90
N ASN A 360 -3.26 -48.63 -37.09
CA ASN A 360 -3.38 -48.20 -35.69
C ASN A 360 -4.27 -49.15 -34.87
N ASN A 361 -4.01 -50.45 -35.02
CA ASN A 361 -4.78 -51.56 -34.43
C ASN A 361 -6.24 -51.61 -34.90
N ARG A 362 -6.67 -50.87 -35.92
CA ARG A 362 -8.04 -50.91 -36.45
C ARG A 362 -8.38 -52.27 -37.04
N LEU A 363 -7.40 -52.92 -37.67
CA LEU A 363 -7.57 -54.17 -38.38
C LEU A 363 -6.76 -55.28 -37.69
N LEU A 364 -7.44 -56.34 -37.25
CA LEU A 364 -6.81 -57.59 -36.82
C LEU A 364 -6.94 -58.62 -37.96
N SER A 365 -5.82 -58.95 -38.59
CA SER A 365 -5.74 -59.84 -39.74
C SER A 365 -5.25 -61.23 -39.35
N PHE A 366 -5.80 -62.25 -40.00
CA PHE A 366 -5.45 -63.66 -39.87
C PHE A 366 -5.01 -64.20 -41.23
N ASN A 367 -3.84 -64.84 -41.32
CA ASN A 367 -3.37 -65.43 -42.58
C ASN A 367 -2.45 -66.65 -42.40
N PRO A 368 -2.97 -67.89 -42.50
CA PRO A 368 -4.39 -68.27 -42.54
C PRO A 368 -4.98 -68.42 -41.13
N VAL A 369 -6.31 -68.37 -41.03
CA VAL A 369 -7.05 -68.68 -39.80
C VAL A 369 -7.02 -70.20 -39.50
N ASN A 370 -6.90 -70.56 -38.22
CA ASN A 370 -6.88 -71.93 -37.71
C ASN A 370 -7.92 -72.12 -36.59
N ARG A 371 -8.25 -73.37 -36.22
CA ARG A 371 -9.32 -73.63 -35.23
C ARG A 371 -9.08 -73.02 -33.85
N LYS A 372 -7.83 -72.84 -33.42
CA LYS A 372 -7.47 -72.21 -32.14
C LYS A 372 -7.76 -70.71 -32.13
N ASP A 373 -7.96 -70.10 -33.29
CA ASP A 373 -8.31 -68.69 -33.41
C ASP A 373 -9.77 -68.43 -33.05
N SER A 374 -10.61 -69.47 -32.91
CA SER A 374 -11.96 -69.31 -32.41
C SER A 374 -11.94 -68.70 -30.99
N GLY A 375 -12.88 -67.81 -30.70
CA GLY A 375 -12.97 -67.10 -29.43
C GLY A 375 -13.73 -65.79 -29.54
N GLU A 376 -13.96 -65.16 -28.39
CA GLU A 376 -14.60 -63.85 -28.28
C GLU A 376 -13.54 -62.75 -28.38
N TYR A 377 -13.62 -61.93 -29.42
CA TYR A 377 -12.74 -60.80 -29.62
C TYR A 377 -13.44 -59.53 -29.18
N SER A 378 -12.88 -58.82 -28.20
CA SER A 378 -13.35 -57.50 -27.82
C SER A 378 -12.36 -56.44 -28.26
N CYS A 379 -12.87 -55.29 -28.67
CA CYS A 379 -12.10 -54.14 -29.11
C CYS A 379 -12.54 -52.92 -28.33
N ASN A 380 -11.66 -52.45 -27.45
CA ASN A 380 -11.88 -51.26 -26.64
C ASN A 380 -11.24 -50.05 -27.34
N ILE A 381 -12.05 -49.02 -27.57
CA ILE A 381 -11.71 -47.79 -28.26
C ILE A 381 -11.89 -46.65 -27.26
N SER A 382 -10.87 -45.82 -27.08
CA SER A 382 -10.96 -44.73 -26.10
C SER A 382 -10.30 -43.43 -26.52
N ASN A 383 -10.75 -42.36 -25.88
CA ASN A 383 -10.13 -41.05 -25.85
C ASN A 383 -10.22 -40.47 -24.43
N PRO A 384 -9.56 -39.33 -24.12
CA PRO A 384 -9.56 -38.77 -22.77
C PRO A 384 -10.93 -38.42 -22.19
N VAL A 385 -11.99 -38.37 -23.01
CA VAL A 385 -13.35 -37.95 -22.59
C VAL A 385 -14.39 -39.06 -22.63
N SER A 386 -14.09 -40.21 -23.25
CA SER A 386 -15.02 -41.32 -23.46
C SER A 386 -14.30 -42.60 -23.91
N SER A 387 -14.93 -43.75 -23.68
CA SER A 387 -14.51 -45.04 -24.22
C SER A 387 -15.75 -45.86 -24.60
N ASP A 388 -15.59 -46.74 -25.57
CA ASP A 388 -16.61 -47.70 -26.00
C ASP A 388 -15.96 -49.05 -26.32
N GLU A 389 -16.72 -50.14 -26.24
CA GLU A 389 -16.23 -51.51 -26.46
C GLU A 389 -17.19 -52.30 -27.33
N ALA A 390 -16.63 -52.96 -28.34
CA ALA A 390 -17.36 -53.83 -29.25
C ALA A 390 -16.83 -55.26 -29.20
N GLU A 391 -17.74 -56.22 -29.23
CA GLU A 391 -17.43 -57.65 -29.17
C GLU A 391 -17.83 -58.37 -30.45
N TYR A 392 -17.07 -59.40 -30.82
CA TYR A 392 -17.35 -60.29 -31.92
C TYR A 392 -16.87 -61.71 -31.61
N ASN A 393 -17.78 -62.68 -31.70
CA ASN A 393 -17.45 -64.09 -31.50
C ASN A 393 -17.09 -64.76 -32.83
N MET A 394 -15.84 -65.19 -32.98
CA MET A 394 -15.35 -65.87 -34.18
C MET A 394 -15.36 -67.39 -33.99
N VAL A 395 -15.95 -68.10 -34.95
CA VAL A 395 -15.99 -69.58 -34.98
C VAL A 395 -15.40 -70.09 -36.29
N VAL A 396 -14.25 -70.77 -36.22
CA VAL A 396 -13.55 -71.29 -37.39
C VAL A 396 -14.02 -72.72 -37.69
N ASN A 397 -14.62 -72.92 -38.87
CA ASN A 397 -15.20 -74.20 -39.31
C ASN A 397 -14.21 -75.10 -40.04
#